data_AF-A0A434VIY5-F1
#
_entry.id   AF-A0A434VIY5-F1
#
_cell.length_a   1.000
_cell.length_b   1.000
_cell.length_c   1.000
_cell.angle_alpha   90.00
_cell.angle_beta   90.00
_cell.angle_gamma   90.00
#
_symmetry.space_group_name_H-M   'P 1'
#
loop_
_entity.id
_entity.type
_entity.pdbx_description
1 polymer ?
#
loop_
_entity_poly.entity_id
_entity_poly.type
_entity_poly.pdbx_seq_one_letter_code
_entity_poly.pdbx_strand_id
1 'polypeptide(L)'
;MLESVKIQRRQSEIRQSLAELVGKEKPTAEETRAMEGMDAEYRSNEVRYRASLIAEDAERREAGADLETRSDREYAELVDKFELRQVALYLDEGAKIEGPTAEVIAEMRSKNGYRGVPIPYAALALEQRAGET
;
A
#
# COMPACT_ATOMS: atom_id res chain seq x y z
N MET A 1 8.36 -13.37 -4.91
CA MET A 1 9.54 -12.58 -5.34
C MET A 1 9.10 -11.76 -6.54
N LEU A 2 9.29 -10.44 -6.51
CA LEU A 2 8.93 -9.50 -7.59
C LEU A 2 9.60 -9.89 -8.90
N GLU A 3 8.96 -9.61 -10.02
CA GLU A 3 9.47 -9.99 -11.34
C GLU A 3 10.71 -9.15 -11.70
N SER A 4 10.69 -7.86 -11.34
CA SER A 4 11.86 -6.97 -11.40
C SER A 4 13.08 -7.56 -10.67
N VAL A 5 12.88 -8.16 -9.49
CA VAL A 5 13.94 -8.77 -8.68
C VAL A 5 14.47 -10.05 -9.32
N LYS A 6 13.61 -10.89 -9.90
CA LYS A 6 14.05 -12.09 -10.63
C LYS A 6 14.91 -11.72 -11.84
N ILE A 7 14.46 -10.71 -12.60
CA ILE A 7 15.19 -10.22 -13.78
C ILE A 7 16.54 -9.61 -13.37
N GLN A 8 16.56 -8.80 -12.30
CA GLN A 8 17.79 -8.21 -11.78
C GLN A 8 18.80 -9.27 -11.33
N ARG A 9 18.32 -10.35 -10.69
CA ARG A 9 19.17 -11.49 -10.33
C ARG A 9 19.77 -12.15 -11.57
N ARG A 10 18.95 -12.44 -12.59
CA ARG A 10 19.43 -13.02 -13.85
C ARG A 10 20.44 -12.13 -14.57
N GLN A 11 20.21 -10.82 -14.60
CA GLN A 11 21.17 -9.86 -15.15
C GLN A 11 22.51 -9.85 -14.40
N SER A 12 22.50 -10.09 -13.08
CA SER A 12 23.71 -10.16 -12.27
C SER A 12 24.50 -11.45 -12.54
N GLU A 13 23.79 -12.58 -12.68
CA GLU A 13 24.38 -13.86 -13.09
C GLU A 13 25.04 -13.75 -14.48
N ILE A 14 24.35 -13.13 -15.45
CA ILE A 14 24.91 -12.89 -16.80
C ILE A 14 26.19 -12.05 -16.72
N ARG A 15 26.20 -10.98 -15.91
CA ARG A 15 27.40 -10.13 -15.75
C ARG A 15 28.58 -10.90 -15.16
N GLN A 16 28.32 -11.78 -14.20
CA GLN A 16 29.36 -12.63 -13.62
C GLN A 16 29.94 -13.59 -14.67
N SER A 17 29.09 -14.29 -15.42
CA SER A 17 29.53 -15.21 -16.48
C SER A 17 30.28 -14.50 -17.62
N LEU A 18 29.84 -13.29 -18.00
CA LEU A 18 30.55 -12.48 -19.01
C LEU A 18 31.93 -12.05 -18.53
N ALA A 19 32.08 -11.65 -17.26
CA ALA A 19 33.39 -11.26 -16.71
C ALA A 19 34.42 -12.41 -16.77
N GLU A 20 33.98 -13.66 -16.55
CA GLU A 20 34.84 -14.84 -16.66
C GLU A 20 35.28 -15.15 -18.10
N LEU A 21 34.42 -14.88 -19.08
CA LEU A 21 34.68 -15.17 -20.49
C LEU A 21 35.51 -14.07 -21.17
N VAL A 22 35.21 -12.79 -20.89
CA VAL A 22 35.90 -11.64 -21.49
C VAL A 22 37.35 -11.53 -21.03
N GLY A 23 37.69 -12.04 -19.84
CA GLY A 23 39.05 -12.05 -19.31
C GLY A 23 40.02 -13.04 -19.99
N LYS A 24 39.56 -13.87 -20.93
CA LYS A 24 40.41 -14.88 -21.59
C LYS A 24 41.16 -14.28 -22.79
N GLU A 25 42.47 -14.49 -22.88
CA GLU A 25 43.29 -14.00 -24.01
C GLU A 25 42.95 -14.66 -25.36
N LYS A 26 42.48 -15.91 -25.35
CA LYS A 26 42.12 -16.68 -26.55
C LYS A 26 40.81 -17.43 -26.33
N PRO A 27 39.66 -16.74 -26.38
CA PRO A 27 38.37 -17.40 -26.29
C PRO A 27 38.16 -18.32 -27.49
N THR A 28 37.51 -19.45 -27.25
CA THR A 28 37.07 -20.38 -28.28
C THR A 28 35.88 -19.80 -29.06
N ALA A 29 35.60 -20.37 -30.24
CA ALA A 29 34.46 -19.98 -31.06
C ALA A 29 33.10 -20.26 -30.38
N GLU A 30 33.05 -21.19 -29.42
CA GLU A 30 31.87 -21.47 -28.62
C GLU A 30 31.67 -20.44 -27.51
N GLU A 31 32.75 -20.08 -26.81
CA GLU A 31 32.74 -19.02 -25.80
C GLU A 31 32.38 -17.65 -26.40
N THR A 32 32.85 -17.36 -27.62
CA THR A 32 32.48 -16.14 -28.34
C THR A 32 30.97 -16.09 -28.64
N ARG A 33 30.38 -17.21 -29.09
CA ARG A 33 28.93 -17.31 -29.30
C ARG A 33 28.15 -17.21 -27.98
N ALA A 34 28.67 -17.77 -26.91
CA ALA A 34 28.07 -17.66 -25.58
C ALA A 34 28.07 -16.19 -25.09
N MET A 35 29.14 -15.44 -25.33
CA MET A 35 29.21 -14.00 -25.00
C MET A 35 28.15 -13.19 -25.77
N GLU A 36 27.99 -13.44 -27.07
CA GLU A 36 26.95 -12.78 -27.89
C GLU A 36 25.54 -13.13 -27.40
N GLY A 37 25.28 -14.40 -27.06
CA GLY A 37 24.00 -14.84 -26.52
C GLY A 37 23.68 -14.20 -25.17
N MET A 38 24.67 -14.14 -24.27
CA MET A 38 24.54 -13.50 -22.96
C MET A 38 24.31 -11.99 -23.06
N ASP A 39 24.99 -11.29 -23.97
CA ASP A 39 24.77 -9.87 -24.22
C ASP A 39 23.35 -9.59 -24.78
N ALA A 40 22.90 -10.41 -25.74
CA ALA A 40 21.56 -10.30 -26.28
C ALA A 40 20.49 -10.55 -25.20
N GLU A 41 20.68 -11.55 -24.34
CA GLU A 41 19.80 -11.83 -23.22
C GLU A 41 19.78 -10.66 -22.23
N TYR A 42 20.95 -10.10 -21.88
CA TYR A 42 21.04 -8.95 -20.98
C TYR A 42 20.25 -7.74 -21.49
N ARG A 43 20.41 -7.40 -22.79
CA ARG A 43 19.68 -6.29 -23.42
C ARG A 43 18.16 -6.52 -23.43
N SER A 44 17.72 -7.74 -23.73
CA SER A 44 16.30 -8.11 -23.65
C SER A 44 15.76 -7.98 -22.23
N ASN A 45 16.53 -8.45 -21.24
CA ASN A 45 16.17 -8.36 -19.83
C ASN A 45 16.08 -6.91 -19.34
N GLU A 46 16.88 -5.99 -19.87
CA GLU A 46 16.79 -4.56 -19.51
C GLU A 46 15.44 -3.94 -19.91
N VAL A 47 14.94 -4.26 -21.11
CA VAL A 47 13.61 -3.81 -21.54
C VAL A 47 12.53 -4.40 -20.63
N ARG A 48 12.63 -5.70 -20.32
CA ARG A 48 11.68 -6.39 -19.44
C ARG A 48 11.73 -5.88 -18.00
N TYR A 49 12.91 -5.55 -17.49
CA TYR A 49 13.11 -5.00 -16.16
C TYR A 49 12.42 -3.64 -16.01
N ARG A 50 12.56 -2.76 -17.00
CA ARG A 50 11.87 -1.46 -16.99
C ARG A 50 10.35 -1.64 -17.07
N ALA A 51 9.88 -2.55 -17.92
CA ALA A 51 8.47 -2.86 -18.03
C ALA A 51 7.91 -3.41 -16.70
N SER A 52 8.64 -4.31 -16.02
CA SER A 52 8.20 -4.87 -14.75
C SER A 52 8.19 -3.84 -13.63
N LEU A 53 9.16 -2.92 -13.56
CA LEU A 53 9.12 -1.82 -12.60
C LEU A 53 7.89 -0.93 -12.77
N ILE A 54 7.51 -0.63 -14.00
CA ILE A 54 6.31 0.19 -14.28
C ILE A 54 5.05 -0.57 -13.88
N ALA A 55 4.94 -1.85 -14.24
CA ALA A 55 3.79 -2.68 -13.90
C ALA A 55 3.64 -2.85 -12.38
N GLU A 56 4.73 -3.18 -11.68
CA GLU A 56 4.75 -3.35 -10.23
C GLU A 56 4.41 -2.04 -9.49
N ASP A 57 4.84 -0.89 -10.03
CA ASP A 57 4.49 0.39 -9.44
C ASP A 57 3.01 0.77 -9.69
N ALA A 58 2.47 0.45 -10.87
CA ALA A 58 1.05 0.61 -11.14
C ALA A 58 0.20 -0.25 -10.19
N GLU A 59 0.54 -1.53 -10.03
CA GLU A 59 -0.12 -2.44 -9.09
C GLU A 59 -0.03 -1.94 -7.65
N ARG A 60 1.12 -1.42 -7.21
CA ARG A 60 1.28 -0.85 -5.86
C ARG A 60 0.38 0.35 -5.65
N ARG A 61 0.27 1.25 -6.64
CA ARG A 61 -0.60 2.43 -6.54
C ARG A 61 -2.07 2.05 -6.52
N GLU A 62 -2.49 1.11 -7.38
CA GLU A 62 -3.86 0.59 -7.41
C GLU A 62 -4.22 -0.06 -6.08
N ALA A 63 -3.36 -0.94 -5.57
CA ALA A 63 -3.55 -1.56 -4.26
C ALA A 63 -3.60 -0.51 -3.14
N GLY A 64 -2.81 0.57 -3.23
CA GLY A 64 -2.85 1.68 -2.29
C GLY A 64 -4.19 2.43 -2.32
N ALA A 65 -4.70 2.76 -3.51
CA ALA A 65 -5.99 3.43 -3.68
C ALA A 65 -7.16 2.56 -3.21
N ASP A 66 -7.10 1.25 -3.47
CA ASP A 66 -8.10 0.29 -2.98
C ASP A 66 -8.09 0.20 -1.46
N LEU A 67 -6.91 0.17 -0.83
CA LEU A 67 -6.77 0.16 0.63
C LEU A 67 -7.28 1.46 1.26
N GLU A 68 -6.99 2.62 0.67
CA GLU A 68 -7.51 3.91 1.12
C GLU A 68 -9.05 3.93 1.04
N THR A 69 -9.61 3.53 -0.09
CA THR A 69 -11.07 3.46 -0.28
C THR A 69 -11.75 2.45 0.65
N ARG A 70 -11.06 1.36 1.01
CA ARG A 70 -11.55 0.40 2.01
C ARG A 70 -11.49 0.99 3.42
N SER A 71 -10.39 1.64 3.77
CA SER A 71 -10.22 2.29 5.07
C SER A 71 -11.28 3.38 5.28
N ASP A 72 -11.57 4.17 4.25
CA ASP A 72 -12.62 5.20 4.29
C ASP A 72 -14.02 4.59 4.48
N ARG A 73 -14.31 3.46 3.83
CA ARG A 73 -15.57 2.72 4.01
C ARG A 73 -15.69 2.14 5.41
N GLU A 74 -14.64 1.51 5.93
CA GLU A 74 -14.61 0.96 7.29
C GLU A 74 -14.80 2.06 8.35
N TYR A 75 -14.17 3.22 8.15
CA TYR A 75 -14.38 4.38 9.02
C TYR A 75 -15.81 4.93 8.93
N ALA A 76 -16.38 5.03 7.72
CA ALA A 76 -17.76 5.45 7.54
C ALA A 76 -18.75 4.51 8.25
N GLU A 77 -18.58 3.19 8.12
CA GLU A 77 -19.41 2.19 8.82
C GLU A 77 -19.30 2.27 10.35
N LEU A 78 -18.14 2.68 10.86
CA LEU A 78 -17.93 2.89 12.30
C LEU A 78 -18.63 4.18 12.78
N VAL A 79 -18.55 5.25 11.99
CA VAL A 79 -19.24 6.52 12.24
C VAL A 79 -20.76 6.37 12.13
N ASP A 80 -21.28 5.53 11.24
CA ASP A 80 -22.71 5.24 11.13
C ASP A 80 -23.28 4.60 12.40
N LYS A 81 -22.44 3.91 13.19
CA LYS A 81 -22.81 3.29 14.47
C LYS A 81 -22.53 4.20 15.67
N PHE A 82 -22.16 5.46 15.44
CA PHE A 82 -21.88 6.42 16.48
C PHE A 82 -23.17 6.89 17.15
N GLU A 83 -23.24 6.80 18.47
CA GLU A 83 -24.45 7.15 19.23
C GLU A 83 -24.25 8.47 20.01
N LEU A 84 -24.89 9.57 19.59
CA LEU A 84 -24.79 10.85 20.32
C LEU A 84 -25.34 10.76 21.75
N ARG A 85 -26.33 9.89 21.97
CA ARG A 85 -26.89 9.65 23.30
C ARG A 85 -25.83 9.19 24.31
N GLN A 86 -24.87 8.36 23.91
CA GLN A 86 -23.80 7.94 24.81
C GLN A 86 -22.91 9.11 25.21
N VAL A 87 -22.65 10.04 24.28
CA VAL A 87 -21.89 11.26 24.57
C VAL A 87 -22.65 12.16 25.53
N ALA A 88 -23.95 12.35 25.33
CA ALA A 88 -24.79 13.12 26.25
C ALA A 88 -24.77 12.52 27.67
N LEU A 89 -24.97 11.20 27.80
CA LEU A 89 -24.91 10.50 29.09
C LEU A 89 -23.53 10.56 29.75
N TYR A 90 -22.46 10.53 28.96
CA TYR A 90 -21.09 10.73 29.48
C TYR A 90 -20.91 12.14 30.04
N LEU A 91 -21.44 13.17 29.37
CA LEU A 91 -21.30 14.56 29.80
C LEU A 91 -22.17 14.90 31.02
N ASP A 92 -23.38 14.35 31.09
CA ASP A 92 -24.33 14.63 32.17
C ASP A 92 -24.05 13.79 33.42
N GLU A 93 -23.81 12.49 33.26
CA GLU A 93 -23.79 11.51 34.36
C GLU A 93 -22.42 10.85 34.55
N GLY A 94 -21.45 11.09 33.65
CA GLY A 94 -20.16 10.39 33.66
C GLY A 94 -20.26 8.93 33.21
N ALA A 95 -21.35 8.55 32.54
CA ALA A 95 -21.57 7.19 32.04
C ALA A 95 -20.49 6.79 31.03
N LYS A 96 -19.98 5.56 31.09
CA LYS A 96 -18.88 5.10 30.23
C LYS A 96 -19.31 4.99 28.76
N ILE A 97 -18.47 5.49 27.85
CA ILE A 97 -18.64 5.32 26.40
C ILE A 97 -17.98 4.01 25.98
N GLU A 98 -18.69 3.18 25.23
CA GLU A 98 -18.22 1.85 24.82
C GLU A 98 -18.54 1.57 23.34
N GLY A 99 -17.97 0.49 22.80
CA GLY A 99 -18.24 0.03 21.44
C GLY A 99 -17.79 1.01 20.35
N PRO A 100 -18.49 1.05 19.19
CA PRO A 100 -18.11 1.86 18.04
C PRO A 100 -17.90 3.35 18.37
N THR A 101 -18.74 3.94 19.23
CA THR A 101 -18.63 5.33 19.68
C THR A 101 -17.27 5.60 20.35
N ALA A 102 -16.81 4.70 21.22
CA ALA A 102 -15.52 4.82 21.89
C ALA A 102 -14.34 4.70 20.92
N GLU A 103 -14.43 3.81 19.93
CA GLU A 103 -13.42 3.60 18.90
C GLU A 103 -13.26 4.85 18.02
N VAL A 104 -14.37 5.43 17.55
CA VAL A 104 -14.36 6.68 16.78
C VAL A 104 -13.72 7.81 17.57
N ILE A 105 -14.06 7.96 18.86
CA ILE A 105 -13.48 8.99 19.74
C ILE A 105 -11.96 8.79 19.88
N ALA A 106 -11.52 7.55 20.10
CA ALA A 106 -10.11 7.23 20.23
C ALA A 106 -9.34 7.56 18.95
N GLU A 107 -9.91 7.23 17.79
CA GLU A 107 -9.32 7.53 16.49
C GLU A 107 -9.26 9.04 16.20
N MET A 108 -10.32 9.79 16.52
CA MET A 108 -10.30 11.25 16.37
C MET A 108 -9.23 11.88 17.27
N ARG A 109 -9.07 11.39 18.50
CA ARG A 109 -8.02 11.87 19.42
C ARG A 109 -6.62 11.55 18.92
N SER A 110 -6.39 10.37 18.34
CA SER A 110 -5.08 10.01 17.80
C SER A 110 -4.69 10.87 16.60
N LYS A 111 -5.66 11.27 15.75
CA LYS A 111 -5.42 12.11 14.58
C LYS A 111 -5.14 13.58 14.95
N ASN A 112 -5.94 14.19 15.83
CA ASN A 112 -5.92 15.65 16.03
C ASN A 112 -5.86 16.14 17.49
N GLY A 113 -5.57 15.25 18.46
CA GLY A 113 -5.29 15.68 19.85
C GLY A 113 -6.44 16.43 20.53
N TYR A 114 -7.69 16.11 20.19
CA TYR A 114 -8.86 16.80 20.72
C TYR A 114 -8.95 16.74 22.25
N ARG A 115 -9.35 17.86 22.87
CA ARG A 115 -9.70 17.94 24.29
C ARG A 115 -11.20 17.67 24.48
N GLY A 116 -11.57 16.83 25.45
CA GLY A 116 -12.96 16.45 25.69
C GLY A 116 -13.41 15.27 24.80
N VAL A 117 -14.71 15.17 24.51
CA VAL A 117 -15.29 14.09 23.69
C VAL A 117 -15.50 14.59 22.27
N PRO A 118 -14.63 14.24 21.31
CA PRO A 118 -14.82 14.62 19.91
C PRO A 118 -16.04 13.94 19.31
N ILE A 119 -16.81 14.67 18.52
CA ILE A 119 -17.99 14.18 17.79
C ILE A 119 -17.71 14.31 16.30
N PRO A 120 -17.83 13.24 15.50
CA PRO A 120 -17.67 13.31 14.06
C PRO A 120 -18.83 14.09 13.43
N TYR A 121 -18.53 15.11 12.62
CA TYR A 121 -19.56 15.89 11.91
C TYR A 121 -20.46 15.02 11.01
N ALA A 122 -19.91 13.95 10.45
CA ALA A 122 -20.67 13.01 9.64
C ALA A 122 -21.78 12.29 10.43
N ALA A 123 -21.58 11.99 11.71
CA ALA A 123 -22.64 11.41 12.55
C ALA A 123 -23.77 12.42 12.82
N LEU A 124 -23.46 13.70 13.00
CA LEU A 124 -24.46 14.77 13.17
C LEU A 124 -25.36 14.92 11.93
N ALA A 125 -24.80 14.73 10.74
CA ALA A 125 -25.54 14.80 9.48
C ALA A 125 -26.50 13.62 9.26
N LEU A 126 -26.26 12.47 9.92
CA LEU A 126 -27.13 11.29 9.86
C LEU A 126 -28.34 11.44 10.79
N GLU A 127 -28.14 11.94 12.01
CA GLU A 127 -29.25 12.17 12.95
C GLU A 127 -30.22 13.27 12.48
N GLN A 128 -29.72 14.33 11.83
CA GLN A 128 -30.58 15.36 11.25
C GLN A 128 -31.56 14.80 10.20
N ARG A 129 -31.14 13.80 9.39
CA ARG A 129 -32.04 13.15 8.43
C ARG A 129 -33.04 12.21 9.07
N ALA A 130 -32.68 11.57 10.19
CA ALA A 130 -33.59 10.70 10.93
C ALA A 130 -34.69 11.47 11.68
N GLY A 131 -34.46 12.75 11.99
CA GLY A 131 -35.42 13.66 12.63
C GLY A 131 -36.34 14.43 11.68
N GLU A 132 -36.13 14.33 10.35
CA GLU A 132 -36.90 15.05 9.32
C GLU A 132 -38.06 14.22 8.70
N THR A 133 -38.45 13.08 9.29
CA THR A 133 -39.64 12.29 8.89
C THR A 133 -40.79 12.42 9.88
#